data_AF-A0A2E2UF22-F1
#
_entry.id   AF-A0A2E2UF22-F1
#
_cell.length_a   1.000
_cell.length_b   1.000
_cell.length_c   1.000
_cell.angle_alpha   90.00
_cell.angle_beta   90.00
_cell.angle_gamma   90.00
#
_symmetry.space_group_name_H-M   'P 1'
#
loop_
_entity.id
_entity.type
_entity.pdbx_description
1 polymer ?
#
loop_
_entity_poly.entity_id
_entity_poly.type
_entity_poly.pdbx_seq_one_letter_code
_entity_poly.pdbx_strand_id
1 'polypeptide(L)'
;MKKLSSLQSKKFYRVKQPSHEFLCALCSAPRQMRYSKHLSIQNYLQILLLTLTASYFLFPLMKAKVVFLLFPVWLIFELGNKLLYRRELPCPYCGFDPSWYRRDVRVAKKMVQSFWQTNYPDLVGQKEAAILEQDPKSLGIQPITNSAPEEAENLSAQG
;
A
#
# COMPACT_ATOMS: atom_id res chain seq x y z
N MET A 1 -28.74 1.70 -21.63
CA MET A 1 -28.48 1.76 -20.18
C MET A 1 -26.97 1.61 -19.96
N LYS A 2 -26.29 2.60 -19.35
CA LYS A 2 -24.85 2.48 -19.05
C LYS A 2 -24.68 1.44 -17.94
N LYS A 3 -23.98 0.34 -18.22
CA LYS A 3 -23.61 -0.65 -17.19
C LYS A 3 -22.71 0.08 -16.19
N LEU A 4 -23.21 0.32 -14.98
CA LEU A 4 -22.39 0.82 -13.88
C LEU A 4 -21.27 -0.21 -13.63
N SER A 5 -20.03 0.25 -13.50
CA SER A 5 -18.91 -0.65 -13.23
C SER A 5 -19.16 -1.38 -11.91
N SER A 6 -18.76 -2.64 -11.81
CA SER A 6 -18.92 -3.48 -10.61
C SER A 6 -18.34 -2.86 -9.33
N LEU A 7 -17.49 -1.86 -9.46
CA LEU A 7 -16.92 -1.06 -8.36
C LEU A 7 -17.89 -0.02 -7.80
N GLN A 8 -18.83 0.49 -8.58
CA GLN A 8 -19.80 1.52 -8.15
C GLN A 8 -21.04 0.93 -7.46
N SER A 9 -21.31 -0.35 -7.61
CA SER A 9 -22.50 -0.99 -7.02
C SER A 9 -22.29 -1.54 -5.60
N LYS A 10 -21.04 -1.63 -5.12
CA LYS A 10 -20.76 -2.10 -3.75
C LYS A 10 -21.03 -0.98 -2.74
N LYS A 11 -21.81 -1.28 -1.70
CA LYS A 11 -22.00 -0.38 -0.55
C LYS A 11 -20.64 -0.10 0.10
N PHE A 12 -20.24 1.18 0.11
CA PHE A 12 -19.03 1.60 0.81
C PHE A 12 -19.19 1.32 2.31
N TYR A 13 -18.24 0.61 2.90
CA TYR A 13 -18.26 0.36 4.34
C TYR A 13 -17.97 1.66 5.09
N ARG A 14 -18.90 2.09 5.95
CA ARG A 14 -18.73 3.27 6.79
C ARG A 14 -18.05 2.88 8.10
N VAL A 15 -16.86 3.43 8.33
CA VAL A 15 -16.11 3.21 9.56
C VAL A 15 -16.73 4.09 10.66
N LYS A 16 -16.91 3.53 11.86
CA LYS A 16 -17.38 4.30 13.02
C LYS A 16 -16.25 5.23 13.48
N GLN A 17 -16.53 6.53 13.54
CA GLN A 17 -15.59 7.59 13.97
C GLN A 17 -14.28 7.63 13.16
N PRO A 18 -14.34 8.03 11.87
CA PRO A 18 -13.13 8.18 11.08
C PRO A 18 -12.29 9.35 11.58
N SER A 19 -10.98 9.16 11.68
CA SER A 19 -10.04 10.25 11.98
C SER A 19 -9.75 11.11 10.75
N HIS A 20 -9.73 10.48 9.57
CA HIS A 20 -9.50 11.15 8.30
C HIS A 20 -10.40 10.57 7.20
N GLU A 21 -10.94 11.45 6.36
CA GLU A 21 -11.71 11.09 5.18
C GLU A 21 -11.00 11.61 3.93
N PHE A 22 -10.82 10.77 2.91
CA PHE A 22 -10.17 11.15 1.66
C PHE A 22 -10.63 10.26 0.50
N LEU A 23 -10.35 10.68 -0.73
CA LEU A 23 -10.66 9.92 -1.93
C LEU A 23 -9.42 9.17 -2.43
N CYS A 24 -9.60 7.94 -2.90
CA CYS A 24 -8.51 7.22 -3.55
C CYS A 24 -8.15 7.89 -4.89
N ALA A 25 -6.86 8.20 -5.11
CA ALA A 25 -6.42 8.86 -6.34
C ALA A 25 -6.65 8.04 -7.63
N LEU A 26 -6.74 6.71 -7.55
CA LEU A 26 -6.89 5.84 -8.71
C LEU A 26 -8.35 5.53 -9.07
N CYS A 27 -9.17 5.20 -8.06
CA CYS A 27 -10.56 4.78 -8.27
C CYS A 27 -11.60 5.78 -7.76
N SER A 28 -11.17 6.89 -7.16
CA SER A 28 -12.02 7.92 -6.54
C SER A 28 -12.98 7.41 -5.46
N ALA A 29 -12.81 6.17 -4.99
CA ALA A 29 -13.64 5.62 -3.93
C ALA A 29 -13.40 6.37 -2.60
N PRO A 30 -14.47 6.68 -1.85
CA PRO A 30 -14.35 7.31 -0.54
C PRO A 30 -13.66 6.39 0.46
N ARG A 31 -12.74 6.96 1.25
CA ARG A 31 -11.96 6.26 2.26
C ARG A 31 -12.05 6.96 3.59
N GLN A 32 -12.11 6.12 4.62
CA GLN A 32 -12.15 6.50 6.01
C GLN A 32 -11.04 5.72 6.72
N MET A 33 -10.14 6.44 7.39
CA MET A 33 -9.09 5.85 8.24
C MET A 33 -9.50 5.95 9.69
N ARG A 34 -9.20 4.92 10.47
CA ARG A 34 -9.44 4.90 11.92
C ARG A 34 -8.20 5.34 12.67
N TYR A 35 -7.01 4.96 12.20
CA TYR A 35 -5.76 5.27 12.90
C TYR A 35 -5.18 6.62 12.45
N SER A 36 -4.70 7.39 13.43
CA SER A 36 -3.92 8.60 13.21
C SER A 36 -2.42 8.30 13.18
N LYS A 37 -1.67 9.11 12.43
CA LYS A 37 -0.20 9.02 12.40
C LYS A 37 0.43 9.28 13.77
N HIS A 38 -0.21 10.14 14.56
CA HIS A 38 0.24 10.53 15.90
C HIS A 38 -0.50 9.73 16.97
N LEU A 39 0.18 9.44 18.08
CA LEU A 39 -0.41 8.80 19.25
C LEU A 39 -1.39 9.77 19.94
N SER A 40 -2.57 9.27 20.32
CA SER A 40 -3.54 10.05 21.09
C SER A 40 -3.10 10.18 22.55
N ILE A 41 -3.64 11.17 23.27
CA ILE A 41 -3.41 11.34 24.72
C ILE A 41 -3.81 10.07 25.50
N GLN A 42 -4.88 9.39 25.05
CA GLN A 42 -5.30 8.12 25.65
C GLN A 42 -4.23 7.03 25.51
N ASN A 43 -3.55 6.95 24.37
CA ASN A 43 -2.47 6.00 24.17
C ASN A 43 -1.28 6.30 25.10
N TYR A 44 -0.96 7.58 25.32
CA TYR A 44 0.09 7.95 26.30
C TYR A 44 -0.28 7.56 27.72
N LEU A 45 -1.54 7.71 28.12
CA LEU A 45 -2.03 7.26 29.42
C LEU A 45 -1.94 5.73 29.57
N GLN A 46 -2.24 4.97 28.51
CA GLN A 46 -2.06 3.51 28.48
C GLN A 46 -0.59 3.11 28.60
N ILE A 47 0.32 3.77 27.87
CA ILE A 47 1.77 3.53 27.96
C ILE A 47 2.26 3.78 29.38
N LEU A 48 1.83 4.88 30.01
CA LEU A 48 2.19 5.21 31.38
C LEU A 48 1.72 4.13 32.36
N LEU A 49 0.43 3.79 32.33
CA LEU A 49 -0.16 2.80 33.23
C LEU A 49 0.47 1.41 33.06
N LEU A 50 0.70 1.00 31.80
CA LEU A 50 1.36 -0.26 31.48
C LEU A 50 2.81 -0.27 31.97
N THR A 51 3.54 0.83 31.78
CA THR A 51 4.93 0.95 32.24
C THR A 51 5.01 0.88 33.76
N LEU A 52 4.13 1.58 34.49
CA LEU A 52 4.07 1.52 35.96
C LEU A 52 3.73 0.11 36.46
N THR A 53 2.77 -0.55 35.83
CA THR A 53 2.37 -1.92 36.16
C THR A 53 3.54 -2.89 35.93
N ALA A 54 4.16 -2.86 34.76
CA ALA A 54 5.31 -3.71 34.44
C ALA A 54 6.51 -3.40 35.36
N SER A 55 6.71 -2.12 35.71
CA SER A 55 7.77 -1.70 36.62
C SER A 55 7.58 -2.28 38.02
N TYR A 56 6.35 -2.29 38.53
CA TYR A 56 6.03 -2.89 39.84
C TYR A 56 6.37 -4.39 39.88
N PHE A 57 6.03 -5.15 38.83
CA PHE A 57 6.33 -6.58 38.74
C PHE A 57 7.83 -6.88 38.53
N LEU A 58 8.55 -6.05 37.76
CA LEU A 58 9.99 -6.27 37.48
C LEU A 58 10.92 -5.65 38.53
N PHE A 59 10.40 -4.86 39.47
CA PHE A 59 11.18 -4.21 40.52
C PHE A 59 12.08 -5.16 41.34
N PRO A 60 11.62 -6.33 41.84
CA PRO A 60 12.47 -7.22 42.63
C PRO A 60 13.66 -7.78 41.83
N LEU A 61 13.53 -7.89 40.51
CA LEU A 61 14.58 -8.45 39.64
C LEU A 61 15.61 -7.39 39.24
N MET A 62 15.16 -6.22 38.79
CA MET A 62 16.01 -5.21 38.13
C MET A 62 16.26 -3.96 38.98
N LYS A 63 15.55 -3.77 40.10
CA LYS A 63 15.67 -2.63 41.01
C LYS A 63 15.56 -1.29 40.25
N ALA A 64 16.53 -0.38 40.43
CA ALA A 64 16.54 0.94 39.79
C ALA A 64 16.64 0.89 38.25
N LYS A 65 17.12 -0.22 37.65
CA LYS A 65 17.22 -0.35 36.19
C LYS A 65 15.87 -0.42 35.49
N VAL A 66 14.79 -0.62 36.25
CA VAL A 66 13.41 -0.66 35.75
C VAL A 66 12.99 0.67 35.10
N VAL A 67 13.59 1.80 35.47
CA VAL A 67 13.29 3.11 34.82
C VAL A 67 13.56 3.06 33.31
N PHE A 68 14.54 2.26 32.86
CA PHE A 68 14.82 2.09 31.43
C PHE A 68 13.72 1.33 30.67
N LEU A 69 12.77 0.68 31.36
CA LEU A 69 11.65 -0.05 30.76
C LEU A 69 10.66 0.87 30.01
N LEU A 70 10.64 2.16 30.33
CA LEU A 70 9.82 3.14 29.63
C LEU A 70 10.18 3.22 28.13
N PHE A 71 11.47 3.20 27.79
CA PHE A 71 11.94 3.30 26.41
C PHE A 71 11.47 2.16 25.49
N PRO A 72 11.66 0.87 25.82
CA PRO A 72 11.19 -0.22 24.99
C PRO A 72 9.66 -0.26 24.92
N VAL A 73 8.94 0.01 26.01
CA VAL A 73 7.47 0.05 25.99
C VAL A 73 6.97 1.16 25.05
N TRP A 74 7.53 2.36 25.16
CA TRP A 74 7.19 3.48 24.28
C TRP A 74 7.51 3.16 22.81
N LEU A 75 8.69 2.60 22.53
CA LEU A 75 9.10 2.19 21.18
C LEU A 75 8.13 1.18 20.56
N ILE A 76 7.70 0.17 21.33
CA ILE A 76 6.74 -0.84 20.86
C ILE A 76 5.40 -0.19 20.50
N PHE A 77 4.90 0.74 21.32
CA PHE A 77 3.65 1.44 21.03
C PHE A 77 3.75 2.34 19.80
N GLU A 78 4.85 3.06 19.63
CA GLU A 78 5.07 3.91 18.46
C GLU A 78 5.17 3.08 17.17
N LEU A 79 5.96 1.99 17.19
CA LEU A 79 6.04 1.07 16.06
C LEU A 79 4.67 0.43 15.77
N GLY A 80 3.96 -0.02 16.80
CA GLY A 80 2.63 -0.61 16.67
C GLY A 80 1.65 0.34 16.00
N ASN A 81 1.55 1.59 16.47
CA ASN A 81 0.68 2.60 15.86
C ASN A 81 1.07 2.90 14.41
N LYS A 82 2.37 3.01 14.14
CA LYS A 82 2.88 3.25 12.78
C LYS A 82 2.58 2.08 11.82
N LEU A 83 2.65 0.84 12.29
CA LEU A 83 2.31 -0.35 11.52
C LEU A 83 0.80 -0.43 11.26
N LEU A 84 -0.03 -0.17 12.27
CA LEU A 84 -1.49 -0.10 12.13
C LEU A 84 -1.90 0.96 11.12
N TYR A 85 -1.33 2.17 11.23
CA TYR A 85 -1.53 3.24 10.24
C TYR A 85 -1.13 2.82 8.83
N ARG A 86 0.03 2.15 8.67
CA ARG A 86 0.47 1.66 7.35
C ARG A 86 -0.42 0.57 6.76
N ARG A 87 -1.02 -0.27 7.60
CA ARG A 87 -1.96 -1.31 7.14
C ARG A 87 -3.27 -0.74 6.58
N GLU A 88 -3.68 0.45 7.02
CA GLU A 88 -4.90 1.11 6.51
C GLU A 88 -4.69 1.96 5.23
N LEU A 89 -3.44 2.23 4.84
CA LEU A 89 -3.13 3.02 3.65
C LEU A 89 -3.59 2.37 2.32
N PRO A 90 -3.37 1.07 2.06
CA PRO A 90 -3.70 0.44 0.79
C PRO A 90 -5.19 0.42 0.50
N CYS A 91 -5.53 0.41 -0.78
CA CYS A 91 -6.91 0.46 -1.21
C CYS A 91 -7.65 -0.90 -1.23
N PRO A 92 -8.62 -1.21 -0.33
CA PRO A 92 -9.46 -2.41 -0.46
C PRO A 92 -10.24 -2.55 -1.77
N TYR A 93 -10.40 -1.49 -2.56
CA TYR A 93 -11.16 -1.57 -3.81
C TYR A 93 -10.27 -1.84 -5.03
N CYS A 94 -9.09 -1.22 -5.11
CA CYS A 94 -8.20 -1.32 -6.28
C CYS A 94 -6.75 -1.72 -5.96
N GLY A 95 -6.39 -1.92 -4.69
CA GLY A 95 -5.04 -2.27 -4.27
C GLY A 95 -4.01 -1.12 -4.30
N PHE A 96 -4.40 0.09 -4.69
CA PHE A 96 -3.49 1.23 -4.76
C PHE A 96 -2.94 1.64 -3.38
N ASP A 97 -1.62 1.74 -3.25
CA ASP A 97 -0.92 2.25 -2.06
C ASP A 97 -0.18 3.57 -2.37
N PRO A 98 -0.60 4.70 -1.77
CA PRO A 98 0.05 6.00 -2.00
C PRO A 98 1.51 6.04 -1.49
N SER A 99 1.85 5.23 -0.49
CA SER A 99 3.20 5.16 0.08
C SER A 99 4.20 4.62 -0.93
N TRP A 100 3.80 3.57 -1.66
CA TRP A 100 4.60 3.00 -2.74
C TRP A 100 4.58 3.88 -3.97
N TYR A 101 3.45 4.50 -4.32
CA TYR A 101 3.41 5.41 -5.46
C TYR A 101 4.40 6.57 -5.34
N ARG A 102 4.54 7.14 -4.13
CA ARG A 102 5.52 8.20 -3.87
C ARG A 102 6.98 7.72 -3.95
N ARG A 103 7.25 6.44 -3.67
CA ARG A 103 8.60 5.87 -3.65
C ARG A 103 9.00 5.27 -5.00
N ASP A 104 8.14 4.45 -5.59
CA ASP A 104 8.32 3.81 -6.89
C ASP A 104 6.96 3.48 -7.53
N VAL A 105 6.68 4.17 -8.64
CA VAL A 105 5.45 3.98 -9.43
C VAL A 105 5.34 2.57 -10.00
N ARG A 106 6.47 1.93 -10.33
CA ARG A 106 6.49 0.58 -10.90
C ARG A 106 6.01 -0.46 -9.90
N VAL A 107 6.44 -0.34 -8.64
CA VAL A 107 5.98 -1.23 -7.56
C VAL A 107 4.49 -1.03 -7.30
N ALA A 108 4.03 0.22 -7.24
CA ALA A 108 2.61 0.52 -7.07
C ALA A 108 1.76 -0.09 -8.19
N LYS A 109 2.22 0.01 -9.45
CA LYS A 109 1.55 -0.62 -10.60
C LYS A 109 1.47 -2.14 -10.46
N LYS A 110 2.57 -2.79 -10.06
CA LYS A 110 2.61 -4.25 -9.83
C LYS A 110 1.64 -4.67 -8.72
N MET A 111 1.54 -3.91 -7.63
CA MET A 111 0.60 -4.19 -6.53
C MET A 111 -0.87 -4.08 -6.96
N VAL A 112 -1.19 -3.07 -7.77
CA VAL A 112 -2.54 -2.95 -8.35
C VAL A 112 -2.80 -4.14 -9.27
N GLN A 113 -1.88 -4.47 -10.17
CA GLN A 113 -2.06 -5.60 -11.09
C GLN A 113 -2.28 -6.93 -10.35
N SER A 114 -1.45 -7.23 -9.34
CA SER A 114 -1.60 -8.45 -8.54
C SER A 114 -2.90 -8.46 -7.74
N PHE A 115 -3.34 -7.30 -7.22
CA PHE A 115 -4.62 -7.17 -6.55
C PHE A 115 -5.79 -7.54 -7.47
N TRP A 116 -5.79 -7.02 -8.71
CA TRP A 116 -6.86 -7.30 -9.68
C TRP A 116 -6.84 -8.76 -10.15
N GLN A 117 -5.66 -9.33 -10.40
CA GLN A 117 -5.52 -10.74 -10.75
C GLN A 117 -6.02 -11.66 -9.63
N THR A 118 -5.77 -11.31 -8.36
CA THR A 118 -6.17 -12.13 -7.21
C THR A 118 -7.66 -12.00 -6.88
N ASN A 119 -8.22 -10.79 -6.94
CA ASN A 119 -9.59 -10.53 -6.47
C ASN A 119 -10.66 -10.60 -7.58
N TYR A 120 -10.27 -10.38 -8.83
CA TYR A 120 -11.19 -10.30 -9.97
C TYR A 120 -10.60 -10.99 -11.22
N PRO A 121 -10.25 -12.29 -11.16
CA PRO A 121 -9.62 -12.99 -12.26
C PRO A 121 -10.47 -12.98 -13.54
N ASP A 122 -11.80 -13.08 -13.41
CA ASP A 122 -12.73 -13.08 -14.54
C ASP A 122 -12.66 -11.80 -15.37
N LEU A 123 -12.43 -10.65 -14.73
CA LEU A 123 -12.34 -9.36 -15.41
C LEU A 123 -10.99 -9.19 -16.14
N VAL A 124 -9.93 -9.78 -15.58
CA VAL A 124 -8.60 -9.74 -16.18
C VAL A 124 -8.55 -10.66 -17.41
N GLY A 125 -9.06 -11.89 -17.28
CA GLY A 125 -9.09 -12.86 -18.37
C GLY A 125 -9.94 -12.38 -19.56
N GLN A 126 -11.09 -11.75 -19.29
CA GLN A 126 -11.91 -11.16 -20.37
C GLN A 126 -11.17 -10.05 -21.12
N LYS A 127 -10.39 -9.22 -20.41
CA LYS A 127 -9.61 -8.16 -21.05
C LYS A 127 -8.49 -8.74 -21.91
N GLU A 128 -7.79 -9.76 -21.43
CA GLU A 128 -6.73 -10.43 -22.19
C GLU A 128 -7.30 -11.12 -23.42
N ALA A 129 -8.42 -11.84 -23.30
CA ALA A 129 -9.13 -12.44 -24.42
C ALA A 129 -9.59 -11.39 -25.45
N ALA A 130 -10.17 -10.27 -24.99
CA ALA A 130 -10.59 -9.18 -25.87
C ALA A 130 -9.41 -8.49 -26.57
N ILE A 131 -8.24 -8.40 -25.92
CA ILE A 131 -7.02 -7.86 -26.56
C ILE A 131 -6.50 -8.85 -27.61
N LEU A 132 -6.57 -10.16 -27.37
CA LEU A 132 -6.15 -11.18 -28.32
C LEU A 132 -7.07 -11.28 -29.55
N GLU A 133 -8.36 -11.01 -29.38
CA GLU A 133 -9.31 -10.93 -30.50
C GLU A 133 -9.18 -9.61 -31.30
N GLN A 134 -8.56 -8.58 -30.74
CA GLN A 134 -8.29 -7.33 -31.47
C GLN A 134 -7.08 -7.52 -32.39
N ASP A 135 -7.38 -7.58 -33.69
CA ASP A 135 -6.43 -7.71 -34.80
C ASP A 135 -5.26 -6.70 -34.64
N PRO A 136 -3.98 -7.14 -34.60
CA PRO A 136 -2.83 -6.28 -34.28
C PRO A 136 -2.66 -5.09 -35.23
N LYS A 137 -3.31 -5.11 -36.41
CA LYS A 137 -3.36 -3.99 -37.36
C LYS A 137 -4.11 -2.77 -36.84
N SER A 138 -5.04 -2.89 -35.89
CA SER A 138 -5.87 -1.77 -35.43
C SER A 138 -5.28 -0.96 -34.26
N LEU A 139 -4.25 -1.47 -33.58
CA LEU A 139 -3.65 -0.82 -32.41
C LEU A 139 -2.55 0.21 -32.76
N GLY A 140 -2.17 0.35 -34.04
CA GLY A 140 -1.16 1.32 -34.48
C GLY A 140 0.21 1.15 -33.82
N ILE A 141 0.43 0.04 -33.12
CA ILE A 141 1.72 -0.34 -32.56
C ILE A 141 2.54 -0.81 -33.76
N GLN A 142 3.33 0.10 -34.33
CA GLN A 142 4.42 -0.27 -35.23
C GLN A 142 5.22 -1.36 -34.51
N PRO A 143 5.49 -2.51 -35.14
CA PRO A 143 6.31 -3.54 -34.53
C PRO A 143 7.61 -2.87 -34.07
N ILE A 144 7.97 -3.08 -32.80
CA ILE A 144 9.31 -2.74 -32.31
C ILE A 144 10.23 -3.67 -33.09
N THR A 145 10.64 -3.24 -34.28
CA THR A 145 11.74 -3.83 -34.99
C THR A 145 12.92 -3.62 -34.06
N ASN A 146 13.33 -4.69 -33.39
CA ASN A 146 14.63 -4.75 -32.75
C ASN A 146 15.66 -4.61 -33.88
N SER A 147 15.87 -3.38 -34.36
CA SER A 147 17.08 -3.01 -35.07
C SER A 147 18.19 -3.20 -34.06
N ALA A 148 18.82 -4.36 -34.13
CA ALA A 148 20.06 -4.64 -33.45
C ALA A 148 21.01 -3.45 -33.69
N PRO A 149 21.74 -2.98 -32.67
CA PRO A 149 22.78 -1.99 -32.88
C PRO A 149 23.88 -2.62 -33.73
N GLU A 150 23.89 -2.28 -35.01
CA GLU A 150 24.90 -2.64 -36.01
C GLU A 150 26.17 -1.76 -35.87
N GLU A 151 26.54 -1.37 -34.65
CA GLU A 151 27.68 -0.50 -34.33
C GLU A 151 28.78 -1.24 -33.55
N ALA A 152 29.16 -2.44 -34.01
CA ALA A 152 30.30 -3.18 -33.44
C ALA A 152 31.41 -3.52 -34.45
N GLU A 153 31.34 -3.04 -35.71
CA GLU A 153 32.30 -3.43 -36.75
C GLU A 153 33.13 -2.27 -37.33
N ASN A 154 33.45 -1.23 -36.55
CA ASN A 154 34.32 -0.14 -37.01
C ASN A 154 35.30 0.39 -35.94
N LEU A 155 35.83 -0.49 -35.07
CA LEU A 155 36.89 -0.10 -34.10
C LEU A 155 38.19 -0.94 -34.18
N SER A 156 38.42 -1.69 -35.25
CA SER A 156 39.66 -2.46 -35.46
C SER A 156 40.51 -2.00 -36.64
N ALA A 157 40.25 -0.82 -37.22
CA ALA A 157 40.98 -0.30 -38.38
C ALA A 157 41.46 1.14 -38.16
N GLN A 158 42.35 1.33 -37.19
CA GLN A 158 43.29 2.46 -36.98
C GLN A 158 43.99 2.11 -35.65
N GLY A 159 45.27 1.75 -35.63
CA GLY A 159 46.39 2.54 -36.12
C GLY A 159 47.07 3.14 -34.91
#